data_AF-A0A2V6WN56-F1
#
_entry.id   AF-A0A2V6WN56-F1
#
_cell.length_a   1.000
_cell.length_b   1.000
_cell.length_c   1.000
_cell.angle_alpha   90.00
_cell.angle_beta   90.00
_cell.angle_gamma   90.00
#
_symmetry.space_group_name_H-M   'P 1'
#
loop_
_entity.id
_entity.type
_entity.pdbx_description
1 polymer ?
#
loop_
_entity_poly.entity_id
_entity_poly.type
_entity_poly.pdbx_seq_one_letter_code
_entity_poly.pdbx_strand_id
1 'polypeptide(L)'
;MRLPIKIFLACALVLLVLAGVAVWSLVELAHLASAERSVTVQTAEALRLQVGIREAVVEASHLEMRNLVFGDREYAAVSSARAARIAQELDRVEELVTTDAERDALKQAAQAFNDFRAIVVRARGLRARGDVKRAEELMQSSGQPIVTRVVSTMDNLVRLTQGSLDRSQTEATEALGETRTAIERLRARTLTAVTVAMVAAVLVALAGTAAIAVRLTRSLRRLSEATKAVAEGAFHEPLSIESKDEVG
;
A
#
# COMPACT_ATOMS: atom_id res chain seq x y z
N MET A 1 53.07 5.87 7.54
CA MET A 1 51.73 6.43 7.86
C MET A 1 51.61 6.53 9.36
N ARG A 2 51.25 7.72 9.88
CA ARG A 2 51.23 8.00 11.32
C ARG A 2 50.29 7.06 12.08
N LEU A 3 50.68 6.58 13.26
CA LEU A 3 49.86 5.72 14.14
C LEU A 3 48.37 6.13 14.26
N PRO A 4 48.02 7.42 14.48
CA PRO A 4 46.62 7.85 14.55
C PRO A 4 45.84 7.61 13.26
N ILE A 5 46.49 7.66 12.09
CA ILE A 5 45.86 7.39 10.80
C ILE A 5 45.50 5.90 10.67
N LYS A 6 46.33 4.99 11.21
CA LYS A 6 46.05 3.55 11.17
C LYS A 6 44.81 3.19 12.00
N ILE A 7 44.67 3.79 13.19
CA ILE A 7 43.51 3.60 14.08
C ILE A 7 42.25 4.24 13.46
N PHE A 8 42.37 5.47 12.95
CA PHE A 8 41.27 6.17 12.30
C PHE A 8 40.74 5.39 11.08
N LEU A 9 41.64 4.84 10.25
CA LEU A 9 41.25 4.06 9.06
C LEU A 9 40.47 2.80 9.44
N ALA A 10 40.86 2.12 10.52
CA ALA A 10 40.17 0.92 11.00
C ALA A 10 38.74 1.25 11.48
N CYS A 11 38.56 2.35 12.24
CA CYS A 11 37.24 2.78 12.69
C CYS A 11 36.37 3.35 11.57
N ALA A 12 36.95 4.13 10.64
CA ALA A 12 36.23 4.72 9.52
C ALA A 12 35.68 3.65 8.56
N LEU A 13 36.43 2.56 8.35
CA LEU A 13 35.97 1.43 7.55
C LEU A 13 34.69 0.80 8.13
N VAL A 14 34.65 0.59 9.45
CA VAL A 14 33.49 0.00 10.14
C VAL A 14 32.26 0.91 10.04
N LEU A 15 32.43 2.22 10.23
CA LEU A 15 31.33 3.19 10.11
C LEU A 15 30.78 3.27 8.68
N LEU A 16 31.65 3.19 7.67
CA LEU A 16 31.23 3.22 6.27
C LEU A 16 30.39 1.98 5.91
N VAL A 17 30.77 0.80 6.42
CA VAL A 17 29.99 -0.44 6.25
C VAL A 17 28.61 -0.32 6.93
N LEU A 18 28.54 0.20 8.15
CA LEU A 18 27.28 0.41 8.87
C LEU A 18 26.35 1.40 8.15
N ALA A 19 26.89 2.51 7.63
CA ALA A 19 26.13 3.50 6.89
C ALA A 19 25.53 2.93 5.59
N GLY A 20 26.28 2.09 4.87
CA GLY A 20 25.79 1.41 3.67
C GLY A 20 24.58 0.50 3.96
N VAL A 21 24.62 -0.23 5.07
CA VAL A 21 23.52 -1.11 5.51
C VAL A 21 22.27 -0.29 5.88
N ALA A 22 22.43 0.84 6.56
CA ALA A 22 21.31 1.70 6.96
C ALA A 22 20.59 2.34 5.76
N VAL A 23 21.35 2.87 4.79
CA VAL A 23 20.79 3.44 3.56
C VAL A 23 20.04 2.38 2.75
N TRP A 24 20.61 1.17 2.64
CA TRP A 24 19.97 0.06 1.94
C TRP A 24 18.63 -0.35 2.58
N SER A 25 18.58 -0.43 3.91
CA SER A 25 17.35 -0.76 4.64
C SER A 25 16.22 0.26 4.41
N LEU A 26 16.55 1.54 4.25
CA LEU A 26 15.57 2.61 4.03
C LEU A 26 14.98 2.58 2.61
N VAL A 27 15.79 2.23 1.61
CA VAL A 27 15.33 2.12 0.21
C VAL A 27 14.37 0.95 0.02
N GLU A 28 14.62 -0.18 0.69
CA GLU A 28 13.75 -1.35 0.63
C GLU A 28 12.36 -1.06 1.25
N LEU A 29 12.32 -0.33 2.37
CA LEU A 29 11.07 0.08 3.02
C LEU A 29 10.23 1.03 2.13
N ALA A 30 10.88 1.88 1.34
CA ALA A 30 10.19 2.84 0.46
C ALA A 30 9.51 2.15 -0.73
N HIS A 31 10.04 1.02 -1.21
CA HIS A 31 9.47 0.28 -2.33
C HIS A 31 8.19 -0.50 -1.97
N LEU A 32 8.04 -0.96 -0.73
CA LEU A 32 6.81 -1.65 -0.28
C LEU A 32 5.60 -0.72 -0.14
N ALA A 33 5.79 0.59 0.10
CA ALA A 33 4.69 1.49 0.44
C ALA A 33 3.95 2.10 -0.78
N SER A 34 4.51 1.99 -1.99
CA SER A 34 4.04 2.77 -3.16
C SER A 34 3.07 2.02 -4.09
N ALA A 35 3.09 0.69 -4.11
CA ALA A 35 2.28 -0.11 -5.05
C ALA A 35 0.87 -0.48 -4.54
N GLU A 36 0.65 -0.46 -3.22
CA GLU A 36 -0.58 -0.98 -2.59
C GLU A 36 -1.72 0.07 -2.47
N ARG A 37 -1.43 1.37 -2.64
CA ARG A 37 -2.35 2.44 -2.22
C ARG A 37 -3.35 2.92 -3.29
N SER A 38 -3.09 2.72 -4.59
CA SER A 38 -3.94 3.29 -5.65
C SER A 38 -5.15 2.41 -6.00
N VAL A 39 -4.98 1.08 -5.97
CA VAL A 39 -6.04 0.12 -6.35
C VAL A 39 -7.14 0.07 -5.28
N THR A 40 -6.78 0.08 -3.99
CA THR A 40 -7.74 0.00 -2.88
C THR A 40 -8.67 1.22 -2.80
N VAL A 41 -8.21 2.41 -3.20
CA VAL A 41 -9.00 3.65 -3.11
C VAL A 41 -10.09 3.70 -4.17
N GLN A 42 -9.79 3.34 -5.42
CA GLN A 42 -10.76 3.35 -6.52
C GLN A 42 -11.88 2.32 -6.32
N THR A 43 -11.53 1.11 -5.87
CA THR A 43 -12.53 0.06 -5.61
C THR A 43 -13.41 0.41 -4.41
N ALA A 44 -12.86 1.04 -3.36
CA ALA A 44 -13.66 1.50 -2.23
C ALA A 44 -14.66 2.60 -2.63
N GLU A 45 -14.26 3.52 -3.53
CA GLU A 45 -15.15 4.55 -4.06
C GLU A 45 -16.27 3.95 -4.93
N ALA A 46 -15.93 3.01 -5.82
CA ALA A 46 -16.90 2.30 -6.65
C ALA A 46 -17.95 1.56 -5.80
N LEU A 47 -17.52 0.81 -4.78
CA LEU A 47 -18.41 0.10 -3.88
C LEU A 47 -19.32 1.06 -3.09
N ARG A 48 -18.79 2.19 -2.61
CA ARG A 48 -19.58 3.20 -1.90
C ARG A 48 -20.66 3.81 -2.80
N LEU A 49 -20.34 4.13 -4.05
CA LEU A 49 -21.30 4.64 -5.04
C LEU A 49 -22.37 3.60 -5.37
N GLN A 50 -21.97 2.34 -5.58
CA GLN A 50 -22.91 1.26 -5.90
C GLN A 50 -23.93 1.01 -4.78
N VAL A 51 -23.48 0.96 -3.52
CA VAL A 51 -24.38 0.83 -2.36
C VAL A 51 -25.24 2.09 -2.19
N GLY A 52 -24.67 3.27 -2.39
CA GLY A 52 -25.40 4.54 -2.33
C GLY A 52 -26.55 4.61 -3.33
N ILE A 53 -26.34 4.18 -4.58
CA ILE A 53 -27.37 4.11 -5.62
C ILE A 53 -28.49 3.14 -5.21
N ARG A 54 -28.13 1.97 -4.69
CA ARG A 54 -29.10 0.95 -4.24
C ARG A 54 -30.05 1.53 -3.18
N GLU A 55 -29.49 2.19 -2.17
CA GLU A 55 -30.26 2.84 -1.11
C GLU A 55 -31.10 4.02 -1.64
N ALA A 56 -30.52 4.82 -2.53
CA ALA A 56 -31.17 5.96 -3.17
C ALA A 56 -32.42 5.57 -3.95
N VAL A 57 -32.39 4.44 -4.65
CA VAL A 57 -33.51 3.94 -5.46
C VAL A 57 -34.68 3.50 -4.56
N VAL A 58 -34.38 2.83 -3.44
CA VAL A 58 -35.41 2.43 -2.46
C VAL A 58 -36.05 3.67 -1.83
N GLU A 59 -35.24 4.63 -1.42
CA GLU A 59 -35.71 5.90 -0.85
C GLU A 59 -36.57 6.69 -1.85
N ALA A 60 -36.15 6.78 -3.12
CA ALA A 60 -36.91 7.42 -4.18
C ALA A 60 -38.27 6.74 -4.40
N SER A 61 -38.32 5.40 -4.39
CA SER A 61 -39.57 4.65 -4.49
C SER A 61 -40.54 4.97 -3.35
N HIS A 62 -40.05 5.00 -2.10
CA HIS A 62 -40.86 5.36 -0.95
C HIS A 62 -41.36 6.81 -1.01
N LEU A 63 -40.52 7.74 -1.44
CA LEU A 63 -40.90 9.14 -1.65
C LEU A 63 -41.98 9.28 -2.72
N GLU A 64 -41.91 8.51 -3.81
CA GLU A 64 -42.97 8.50 -4.83
C GLU A 64 -44.27 7.94 -4.30
N MET A 65 -44.26 6.82 -3.57
CA MET A 65 -45.49 6.29 -2.95
C MET A 65 -46.11 7.32 -2.00
N ARG A 66 -45.28 7.99 -1.19
CA ARG A 66 -45.75 9.04 -0.28
C ARG A 66 -46.33 10.24 -1.05
N ASN A 67 -45.68 10.67 -2.12
CA ASN A 67 -46.19 11.70 -3.01
C ASN A 67 -47.52 11.27 -3.69
N LEU A 68 -47.68 9.99 -4.02
CA LEU A 68 -48.92 9.42 -4.55
C LEU A 68 -50.05 9.27 -3.52
N VAL A 69 -49.78 9.48 -2.23
CA VAL A 69 -50.83 9.67 -1.23
C VAL A 69 -51.10 11.17 -1.02
N PHE A 70 -50.08 11.93 -0.61
CA PHE A 70 -50.24 13.32 -0.17
C PHE A 70 -50.36 14.37 -1.30
N GLY A 71 -49.77 14.11 -2.46
CA GLY A 71 -49.86 15.01 -3.63
C GLY A 71 -49.13 16.33 -3.50
N ASP A 72 -48.15 16.39 -2.60
CA ASP A 72 -47.38 17.60 -2.38
C ASP A 72 -46.40 17.84 -3.54
N ARG A 73 -46.40 19.07 -4.06
CA ARG A 73 -45.43 19.48 -5.09
C ARG A 73 -44.00 19.42 -4.58
N GLU A 74 -43.79 19.62 -3.28
CA GLU A 74 -42.46 19.55 -2.68
C GLU A 74 -41.89 18.12 -2.75
N TYR A 75 -42.69 17.10 -2.44
CA TYR A 75 -42.25 15.70 -2.58
C TYR A 75 -41.95 15.31 -4.03
N ALA A 76 -42.74 15.81 -4.98
CA ALA A 76 -42.49 15.57 -6.40
C ALA A 76 -41.15 16.15 -6.86
N ALA A 77 -40.81 17.36 -6.39
CA ALA A 77 -39.54 18.03 -6.70
C ALA A 77 -38.34 17.31 -6.06
N VAL A 78 -38.44 16.95 -4.77
CA VAL A 78 -37.40 16.20 -4.05
C VAL A 78 -37.11 14.87 -4.73
N SER A 79 -38.16 14.12 -5.09
CA SER A 79 -37.98 12.84 -5.77
C SER A 79 -37.36 12.99 -7.17
N SER A 80 -37.75 14.02 -7.92
CA SER A 80 -37.14 14.29 -9.24
C SER A 80 -35.66 14.64 -9.13
N ALA A 81 -35.29 15.45 -8.13
CA ALA A 81 -33.90 15.79 -7.86
C ALA A 81 -33.09 14.54 -7.43
N ARG A 82 -33.69 13.65 -6.63
CA ARG A 82 -33.05 12.39 -6.24
C ARG A 82 -32.83 11.48 -7.46
N ALA A 83 -33.81 11.39 -8.35
CA ALA A 83 -33.69 10.60 -9.57
C ALA A 83 -32.60 11.13 -10.51
N ALA A 84 -32.44 12.44 -10.61
CA ALA A 84 -31.35 13.06 -11.38
C ALA A 84 -29.97 12.75 -10.77
N ARG A 85 -29.85 12.78 -9.44
CA ARG A 85 -28.62 12.38 -8.74
C ARG A 85 -28.25 10.92 -8.97
N ILE A 86 -29.24 10.01 -8.91
CA ILE A 86 -29.01 8.58 -9.17
C ILE A 86 -28.47 8.37 -10.60
N ALA A 87 -29.01 9.08 -11.59
CA ALA A 87 -28.51 9.01 -12.96
C ALA A 87 -27.03 9.45 -13.04
N GLN A 88 -26.68 10.57 -12.41
CA GLN A 88 -25.28 11.03 -12.35
C GLN A 88 -24.35 10.06 -11.61
N GLU A 89 -24.83 9.42 -10.55
CA GLU A 89 -24.05 8.42 -9.81
C GLU A 89 -23.83 7.16 -10.66
N LEU A 90 -24.82 6.73 -11.45
CA LEU A 90 -24.67 5.64 -12.42
C LEU A 90 -23.62 5.97 -13.49
N ASP A 91 -23.63 7.20 -14.02
CA ASP A 91 -22.61 7.67 -14.98
C ASP A 91 -21.20 7.66 -14.36
N ARG A 92 -21.08 8.06 -13.08
CA ARG A 92 -19.78 8.00 -12.37
C ARG A 92 -19.29 6.58 -12.14
N VAL A 93 -20.18 5.63 -11.90
CA VAL A 93 -19.80 4.21 -11.76
C VAL A 93 -19.29 3.67 -13.10
N GLU A 94 -19.75 4.19 -14.25
CA GLU A 94 -19.26 3.80 -15.57
C GLU A 94 -17.76 4.07 -15.73
N GLU A 95 -17.25 5.16 -15.16
CA GLU A 95 -15.83 5.51 -15.17
C GLU A 95 -14.97 4.59 -14.28
N LEU A 96 -15.60 3.86 -13.34
CA LEU A 96 -14.91 3.05 -12.34
C LEU A 96 -14.98 1.54 -12.62
N VAL A 97 -15.87 1.09 -13.50
CA VAL A 97 -15.99 -0.33 -13.87
C VAL A 97 -14.89 -0.75 -14.83
N THR A 98 -14.26 -1.88 -14.53
CA THR A 98 -13.07 -2.34 -15.24
C THR A 98 -13.37 -3.51 -16.17
N THR A 99 -14.31 -4.38 -15.78
CA THR A 99 -14.62 -5.61 -16.51
C THR A 99 -15.86 -5.48 -17.39
N ASP A 100 -15.96 -6.30 -18.45
CA ASP A 100 -17.15 -6.33 -19.31
C ASP A 100 -18.39 -6.79 -18.54
N ALA A 101 -18.24 -7.73 -17.62
CA ALA A 101 -19.33 -8.19 -16.77
C ALA A 101 -19.87 -7.07 -15.85
N GLU A 102 -18.99 -6.23 -15.30
CA GLU A 102 -19.39 -5.05 -14.53
C GLU A 102 -20.10 -4.03 -15.41
N ARG A 103 -19.57 -3.75 -16.62
CA ARG A 103 -20.22 -2.84 -17.58
C ARG A 103 -21.62 -3.31 -17.98
N ASP A 104 -21.79 -4.60 -18.22
CA ASP A 104 -23.09 -5.17 -18.59
C ASP A 104 -24.08 -5.14 -17.43
N ALA A 105 -23.62 -5.39 -16.19
CA ALA A 105 -24.46 -5.24 -15.00
C ALA A 105 -24.85 -3.76 -14.78
N LEU A 106 -23.93 -2.82 -14.97
CA LEU A 106 -24.23 -1.38 -14.87
C LEU A 106 -25.27 -0.94 -15.91
N LYS A 107 -25.13 -1.37 -17.17
CA LYS A 107 -26.13 -1.09 -18.23
C LYS A 107 -27.51 -1.62 -17.87
N GLN A 108 -27.60 -2.83 -17.33
CA GLN A 108 -28.86 -3.41 -16.88
C GLN A 108 -29.47 -2.61 -15.73
N ALA A 109 -28.65 -2.11 -14.78
CA ALA A 109 -29.12 -1.28 -13.67
C ALA A 109 -29.64 0.07 -14.17
N ALA A 110 -28.90 0.72 -15.08
CA ALA A 110 -29.29 1.98 -15.70
C ALA A 110 -30.59 1.83 -16.51
N GLN A 111 -30.74 0.75 -17.27
CA GLN A 111 -31.97 0.46 -18.01
C GLN A 111 -33.16 0.24 -17.06
N ALA A 112 -33.00 -0.59 -16.02
CA ALA A 112 -34.05 -0.82 -15.05
C ALA A 112 -34.43 0.48 -14.29
N PHE A 113 -33.47 1.36 -14.01
CA PHE A 113 -33.76 2.65 -13.40
C PHE A 113 -34.54 3.59 -14.34
N ASN A 114 -34.21 3.58 -15.65
CA ASN A 114 -34.97 4.33 -16.64
C ASN A 114 -36.41 3.80 -16.79
N ASP A 115 -36.61 2.48 -16.74
CA ASP A 115 -37.95 1.87 -16.72
C ASP A 115 -38.76 2.32 -15.50
N PHE A 116 -38.12 2.39 -14.33
CA PHE A 116 -38.73 2.89 -13.10
C PHE A 116 -39.18 4.36 -13.28
N ARG A 117 -38.32 5.22 -13.81
CA ARG A 117 -38.66 6.63 -14.10
C ARG A 117 -39.86 6.73 -15.05
N ALA A 118 -39.94 5.89 -16.07
CA ALA A 118 -41.07 5.86 -16.99
C ALA A 118 -42.38 5.44 -16.32
N ILE A 119 -42.34 4.50 -15.37
CA ILE A 119 -43.51 4.15 -14.55
C ILE A 119 -43.93 5.31 -13.65
N VAL A 120 -42.99 5.97 -12.99
CA VAL A 120 -43.26 7.13 -12.12
C VAL A 120 -43.94 8.26 -12.88
N VAL A 121 -43.47 8.59 -14.09
CA VAL A 121 -44.10 9.61 -14.94
C VAL A 121 -45.56 9.25 -15.28
N ARG A 122 -45.82 7.98 -15.61
CA ARG A 122 -47.18 7.48 -15.88
C ARG A 122 -48.07 7.55 -14.64
N ALA A 123 -47.56 7.14 -13.48
CA ALA A 123 -48.29 7.18 -12.20
C ALA A 123 -48.63 8.63 -11.79
N ARG A 124 -47.69 9.56 -11.93
CA ARG A 124 -47.93 10.99 -11.71
C ARG A 124 -48.98 11.55 -12.68
N GLY A 125 -48.97 11.11 -13.93
CA GLY A 125 -49.99 11.46 -14.93
C GLY A 125 -51.39 10.95 -14.57
N LEU A 126 -51.51 9.74 -14.02
CA LEU A 126 -52.77 9.19 -13.50
C LEU A 126 -53.27 10.01 -12.30
N ARG A 127 -52.38 10.32 -11.35
CA ARG A 127 -52.71 11.18 -10.21
C ARG A 127 -53.17 12.56 -10.64
N ALA A 128 -52.49 13.19 -11.60
CA ALA A 128 -52.85 14.53 -12.10
C ALA A 128 -54.26 14.57 -12.73
N ARG A 129 -54.77 13.44 -13.22
CA ARG A 129 -56.14 13.27 -13.72
C ARG A 129 -57.16 12.89 -12.62
N GLY A 130 -56.72 12.82 -11.36
CA GLY A 130 -57.55 12.43 -10.21
C GLY A 130 -57.62 10.91 -9.95
N ASP A 131 -56.97 10.08 -10.78
CA ASP A 131 -57.01 8.62 -10.66
C ASP A 131 -55.89 8.09 -9.76
N VAL A 132 -56.00 8.41 -8.46
CA VAL A 132 -55.00 8.05 -7.43
C VAL A 132 -54.88 6.54 -7.27
N LYS A 133 -56.01 5.83 -7.22
CA LYS A 133 -56.05 4.38 -7.01
C LYS A 133 -55.29 3.64 -8.11
N ARG A 134 -55.50 4.02 -9.38
CA ARG A 134 -54.79 3.41 -10.51
C ARG A 134 -53.32 3.79 -10.55
N ALA A 135 -52.95 4.99 -10.06
CA ALA A 135 -51.55 5.39 -9.90
C ALA A 135 -50.82 4.53 -8.86
N GLU A 136 -51.46 4.28 -7.71
CA GLU A 136 -50.93 3.40 -6.66
C GLU A 136 -50.83 1.94 -7.13
N GLU A 137 -51.87 1.41 -7.76
CA GLU A 137 -51.87 0.05 -8.35
C GLU A 137 -50.76 -0.11 -9.39
N LEU A 138 -50.51 0.91 -10.22
CA LEU A 138 -49.41 0.89 -11.20
C LEU A 138 -48.04 0.83 -10.51
N MET A 139 -47.83 1.63 -9.46
CA MET A 139 -46.57 1.60 -8.71
C MET A 139 -46.37 0.27 -7.95
N GLN A 140 -47.43 -0.30 -7.38
CA GLN A 140 -47.34 -1.57 -6.67
C GLN A 140 -47.11 -2.76 -7.62
N SER A 141 -47.89 -2.85 -8.70
CA SER A 141 -47.84 -3.99 -9.63
C SER A 141 -46.63 -3.96 -10.55
N SER A 142 -46.24 -2.77 -11.03
CA SER A 142 -45.20 -2.61 -12.05
C SER A 142 -43.98 -1.86 -11.53
N GLY A 143 -44.17 -0.85 -10.68
CA GLY A 143 -43.06 -0.08 -10.11
C GLY A 143 -42.18 -0.92 -9.17
N GLN A 144 -42.78 -1.65 -8.22
CA GLN A 144 -42.01 -2.42 -7.24
C GLN A 144 -41.13 -3.52 -7.84
N PRO A 145 -41.62 -4.34 -8.79
CA PRO A 145 -40.74 -5.32 -9.44
C PRO A 145 -39.54 -4.69 -10.15
N ILE A 146 -39.68 -3.49 -10.69
CA ILE A 146 -38.57 -2.76 -11.32
C ILE A 146 -37.58 -2.26 -10.26
N VAL A 147 -38.05 -1.73 -9.13
CA VAL A 147 -37.19 -1.33 -8.00
C VAL A 147 -36.38 -2.53 -7.50
N THR A 148 -37.04 -3.67 -7.28
CA THR A 148 -36.36 -4.92 -6.90
C THR A 148 -35.33 -5.34 -7.95
N ARG A 149 -35.64 -5.18 -9.24
CA ARG A 149 -34.69 -5.46 -10.32
C ARG A 149 -33.47 -4.56 -10.23
N VAL A 150 -33.64 -3.24 -10.11
CA VAL A 150 -32.52 -2.30 -9.94
C VAL A 150 -31.65 -2.70 -8.75
N VAL A 151 -32.25 -2.97 -7.60
CA VAL A 151 -31.54 -3.41 -6.38
C VAL A 151 -30.76 -4.70 -6.64
N SER A 152 -31.39 -5.71 -7.24
CA SER A 152 -30.72 -7.00 -7.54
C SER A 152 -29.56 -6.87 -8.52
N THR A 153 -29.68 -5.98 -9.52
CA THR A 153 -28.62 -5.74 -10.49
C THR A 153 -27.46 -4.97 -9.85
N MET A 154 -27.73 -4.01 -8.96
CA MET A 154 -26.71 -3.33 -8.18
C MET A 154 -26.01 -4.27 -7.20
N ASP A 155 -26.75 -5.15 -6.52
CA ASP A 155 -26.17 -6.20 -5.65
C ASP A 155 -25.27 -7.15 -6.47
N ASN A 156 -25.67 -7.46 -7.71
CA ASN A 156 -24.84 -8.24 -8.61
C ASN A 156 -23.56 -7.51 -9.01
N LEU A 157 -23.65 -6.21 -9.31
CA LEU A 157 -22.51 -5.36 -9.64
C LEU A 157 -21.51 -5.26 -8.47
N VAL A 158 -22.01 -5.14 -7.24
CA VAL A 158 -21.18 -5.18 -6.03
C VAL A 158 -20.42 -6.50 -5.92
N ARG A 159 -21.09 -7.63 -6.11
CA ARG A 159 -20.42 -8.95 -6.10
C ARG A 159 -19.38 -9.10 -7.20
N LEU A 160 -19.66 -8.61 -8.41
CA LEU A 160 -18.71 -8.63 -9.52
C LEU A 160 -17.47 -7.78 -9.21
N THR A 161 -17.68 -6.58 -8.69
CA THR A 161 -16.60 -5.65 -8.29
C THR A 161 -15.74 -6.25 -7.17
N GLN A 162 -16.36 -6.87 -6.16
CA GLN A 162 -15.64 -7.59 -5.10
C GLN A 162 -14.86 -8.79 -5.65
N GLY A 163 -15.47 -9.60 -6.52
CA GLY A 163 -14.78 -10.74 -7.15
C GLY A 163 -13.65 -10.32 -8.08
N SER A 164 -13.75 -9.16 -8.74
CA SER A 164 -12.67 -8.57 -9.54
C SER A 164 -11.51 -8.13 -8.64
N LEU A 165 -11.79 -7.50 -7.49
CA LEU A 165 -10.79 -7.14 -6.49
C LEU A 165 -10.08 -8.36 -5.92
N ASP A 166 -10.83 -9.41 -5.55
CA ASP A 166 -10.26 -10.64 -5.03
C ASP A 166 -9.36 -11.31 -6.08
N ARG A 167 -9.80 -11.36 -7.34
CA ARG A 167 -8.96 -11.88 -8.45
C ARG A 167 -7.70 -11.04 -8.66
N SER A 168 -7.83 -9.72 -8.66
CA SER A 168 -6.68 -8.82 -8.81
C SER A 168 -5.71 -8.96 -7.64
N GLN A 169 -6.21 -9.16 -6.41
CA GLN A 169 -5.37 -9.47 -5.26
C GLN A 169 -4.72 -10.85 -5.38
N THR A 170 -5.44 -11.89 -5.83
CA THR A 170 -4.86 -13.22 -6.03
C THR A 170 -3.79 -13.21 -7.12
N GLU A 171 -4.06 -12.58 -8.26
CA GLU A 171 -3.10 -12.43 -9.36
C GLU A 171 -1.90 -11.59 -8.94
N ALA A 172 -2.11 -10.51 -8.19
CA ALA A 172 -1.02 -9.75 -7.59
C ALA A 172 -0.22 -10.62 -6.61
N THR A 173 -0.86 -11.44 -5.77
CA THR A 173 -0.15 -12.34 -4.86
C THR A 173 0.55 -13.50 -5.56
N GLU A 174 0.05 -13.99 -6.69
CA GLU A 174 0.67 -15.03 -7.51
C GLU A 174 1.86 -14.47 -8.31
N ALA A 175 1.70 -13.30 -8.93
CA ALA A 175 2.79 -12.56 -9.55
C ALA A 175 3.86 -12.16 -8.54
N LEU A 176 3.45 -11.73 -7.33
CA LEU A 176 4.33 -11.52 -6.18
C LEU A 176 4.87 -12.84 -5.63
N GLY A 177 4.25 -13.99 -5.87
CA GLY A 177 4.74 -15.32 -5.50
C GLY A 177 5.90 -15.75 -6.38
N GLU A 178 5.77 -15.57 -7.70
CA GLU A 178 6.88 -15.78 -8.65
C GLU A 178 8.04 -14.80 -8.37
N THR A 179 7.75 -13.53 -8.11
CA THR A 179 8.80 -12.58 -7.70
C THR A 179 9.33 -12.84 -6.28
N ARG A 180 8.51 -13.31 -5.32
CA ARG A 180 8.98 -13.68 -3.97
C ARG A 180 9.96 -14.83 -4.02
N THR A 181 9.77 -15.85 -4.86
CA THR A 181 10.76 -16.94 -4.94
C THR A 181 12.10 -16.50 -5.54
N ALA A 182 12.08 -15.56 -6.49
CA ALA A 182 13.30 -14.94 -7.03
C ALA A 182 13.95 -13.98 -6.02
N ILE A 183 13.15 -13.16 -5.35
CA ILE A 183 13.58 -12.21 -4.31
C ILE A 183 14.04 -12.95 -3.05
N GLU A 184 13.48 -14.10 -2.67
CA GLU A 184 13.92 -14.88 -1.51
C GLU A 184 15.26 -15.57 -1.77
N ARG A 185 15.51 -16.05 -3.00
CA ARG A 185 16.83 -16.58 -3.37
C ARG A 185 17.87 -15.47 -3.44
N LEU A 186 17.52 -14.29 -3.95
CA LEU A 186 18.40 -13.12 -3.89
C LEU A 186 18.59 -12.67 -2.43
N ARG A 187 17.53 -12.50 -1.64
CA ARG A 187 17.54 -12.05 -0.24
C ARG A 187 18.30 -13.01 0.66
N ALA A 188 18.15 -14.32 0.52
CA ALA A 188 18.92 -15.28 1.30
C ALA A 188 20.42 -15.19 0.96
N ARG A 189 20.77 -15.04 -0.33
CA ARG A 189 22.15 -14.89 -0.79
C ARG A 189 22.75 -13.54 -0.40
N THR A 190 21.96 -12.46 -0.41
CA THR A 190 22.38 -11.12 -0.04
C THR A 190 22.45 -10.97 1.49
N LEU A 191 21.51 -11.52 2.26
CA LEU A 191 21.56 -11.51 3.73
C LEU A 191 22.70 -12.37 4.27
N THR A 192 22.98 -13.52 3.64
CA THR A 192 24.18 -14.30 3.98
C THR A 192 25.45 -13.55 3.58
N ALA A 193 25.51 -12.94 2.39
CA ALA A 193 26.65 -12.12 2.01
C ALA A 193 26.88 -10.93 2.94
N VAL A 194 25.83 -10.21 3.35
CA VAL A 194 25.90 -9.07 4.28
C VAL A 194 26.31 -9.52 5.68
N THR A 195 25.73 -10.61 6.20
CA THR A 195 26.13 -11.13 7.52
C THR A 195 27.56 -11.64 7.52
N VAL A 196 27.99 -12.38 6.48
CA VAL A 196 29.38 -12.82 6.32
C VAL A 196 30.32 -11.63 6.19
N ALA A 197 29.98 -10.62 5.37
CA ALA A 197 30.78 -9.41 5.22
C ALA A 197 30.88 -8.62 6.54
N MET A 198 29.80 -8.53 7.31
CA MET A 198 29.78 -7.86 8.61
C MET A 198 30.65 -8.60 9.63
N VAL A 199 30.51 -9.92 9.73
CA VAL A 199 31.35 -10.75 10.60
C VAL A 199 32.82 -10.66 10.19
N ALA A 200 33.12 -10.75 8.89
CA ALA A 200 34.48 -10.60 8.38
C ALA A 200 35.07 -9.21 8.68
N ALA A 201 34.29 -8.14 8.48
CA ALA A 201 34.74 -6.78 8.78
C ALA A 201 35.04 -6.59 10.27
N VAL A 202 34.20 -7.13 11.16
CA VAL A 202 34.43 -7.11 12.61
C VAL A 202 35.71 -7.89 12.96
N LEU A 203 35.90 -9.09 12.41
CA LEU A 203 37.10 -9.90 12.64
C LEU A 203 38.37 -9.19 12.15
N VAL A 204 38.34 -8.57 10.98
CA VAL A 204 39.46 -7.79 10.44
C VAL A 204 39.76 -6.58 11.33
N ALA A 205 38.74 -5.87 11.81
CA ALA A 205 38.92 -4.74 12.71
C ALA A 205 39.52 -5.17 14.06
N LEU A 206 39.05 -6.28 14.63
CA LEU A 206 39.60 -6.85 15.87
C LEU A 206 41.04 -7.31 15.69
N ALA A 207 41.35 -8.02 14.61
CA ALA A 207 42.70 -8.48 14.31
C ALA A 207 43.66 -7.31 14.08
N GLY A 208 43.24 -6.28 13.33
CA GLY A 208 44.00 -5.06 13.13
C GLY A 208 44.29 -4.33 14.45
N THR A 209 43.28 -4.19 15.30
CA THR A 209 43.42 -3.55 16.62
C THR A 209 44.35 -4.35 17.53
N ALA A 210 44.20 -5.67 17.58
CA ALA A 210 45.05 -6.56 18.38
C ALA A 210 46.51 -6.54 17.89
N ALA A 211 46.74 -6.54 16.57
CA ALA A 211 48.09 -6.45 16.00
C ALA A 211 48.78 -5.13 16.36
N ILE A 212 48.05 -4.01 16.30
CA ILE A 212 48.57 -2.69 16.71
C ILE A 212 48.88 -2.69 18.21
N ALA A 213 47.97 -3.22 19.05
CA ALA A 213 48.17 -3.30 20.50
C ALA A 213 49.39 -4.15 20.88
N VAL A 214 49.59 -5.32 20.26
CA VAL A 214 50.75 -6.19 20.54
C VAL A 214 52.06 -5.51 20.14
N ARG A 215 52.08 -4.83 18.98
CA ARG A 215 53.26 -4.07 18.54
C ARG A 215 53.58 -2.93 19.51
N LEU A 216 52.58 -2.15 19.91
CA LEU A 216 52.74 -1.10 20.91
C LEU A 216 53.29 -1.65 22.22
N THR A 217 52.70 -2.72 22.77
CA THR A 217 53.16 -3.32 24.04
C THR A 217 54.59 -3.86 23.95
N ARG A 218 54.97 -4.49 22.83
CA ARG A 218 56.36 -4.95 22.62
C ARG A 218 57.33 -3.79 22.52
N SER A 219 56.98 -2.74 21.78
CA SER A 219 57.82 -1.55 21.64
C SER A 219 58.03 -0.84 22.98
N LEU A 220 56.97 -0.69 23.77
CA LEU A 220 57.03 -0.10 25.11
C LEU A 220 57.86 -0.97 26.07
N ARG A 221 57.74 -2.29 25.98
CA ARG A 221 58.54 -3.22 26.80
C ARG A 221 60.03 -3.16 26.44
N ARG A 222 60.36 -3.14 25.14
CA ARG A 222 61.75 -2.96 24.67
C ARG A 222 62.32 -1.61 25.12
N LEU A 223 61.54 -0.53 25.02
CA LEU A 223 61.94 0.79 25.50
C LEU A 223 62.15 0.80 27.02
N SER A 224 61.27 0.13 27.77
CA SER A 224 61.39 -0.02 29.23
C SER A 224 62.63 -0.82 29.64
N GLU A 225 62.90 -1.95 28.98
CA GLU A 225 64.09 -2.79 29.21
C GLU A 225 65.38 -2.04 28.85
N ALA A 226 65.40 -1.32 27.73
CA ALA A 226 66.53 -0.46 27.35
C ALA A 226 66.76 0.68 28.35
N THR A 227 65.70 1.34 28.81
CA THR A 227 65.80 2.41 29.82
C THR A 227 66.34 1.86 31.14
N LYS A 228 65.94 0.63 31.51
CA LYS A 228 66.45 -0.06 32.69
C LYS A 228 67.95 -0.40 32.54
N ALA A 229 68.38 -0.90 31.39
CA ALA A 229 69.79 -1.18 31.11
C ALA A 229 70.67 0.08 31.16
N VAL A 230 70.15 1.22 30.69
CA VAL A 230 70.82 2.53 30.83
C VAL A 230 70.88 2.96 32.29
N ALA A 231 69.80 2.79 33.06
CA ALA A 231 69.79 3.10 34.50
C ALA A 231 70.76 2.21 35.30
N GLU A 232 71.01 0.99 34.83
CA GLU A 232 71.97 0.03 35.40
C GLU A 232 73.42 0.26 34.89
N GLY A 233 73.64 1.26 34.03
CA GLY A 233 74.97 1.73 33.60
C GLY A 233 75.59 1.01 32.39
N ALA A 234 74.81 0.20 31.66
CA ALA A 234 75.28 -0.54 30.50
C ALA A 234 75.12 0.27 29.19
N PHE A 235 76.15 1.05 28.81
CA PHE A 235 76.10 1.94 27.64
C PHE A 235 76.55 1.33 26.30
N HIS A 236 76.82 0.02 26.24
CA HIS A 236 77.58 -0.58 25.13
C HIS A 236 76.76 -1.50 24.21
N GLU A 237 75.47 -1.73 24.50
CA GLU A 237 74.61 -2.54 23.64
C GLU A 237 73.84 -1.66 22.63
N PRO A 238 74.04 -1.84 21.32
CA PRO A 238 73.27 -1.11 20.31
C PRO A 238 71.83 -1.59 20.28
N LEU A 239 70.88 -0.66 20.32
CA LEU A 239 69.45 -0.97 20.14
C LEU A 239 69.22 -1.48 18.72
N SER A 240 68.83 -2.74 18.58
CA SER A 240 68.48 -3.34 17.28
C SER A 240 67.10 -2.83 16.83
N ILE A 241 67.11 -1.81 15.97
CA ILE A 241 65.91 -1.32 15.29
C ILE A 241 65.73 -2.13 14.02
N GLU A 242 64.83 -3.12 14.06
CA GLU A 242 64.57 -4.00 12.92
C GLU A 242 63.59 -3.40 11.89
N SER A 243 62.76 -2.41 12.25
CA SER A 243 61.76 -1.85 11.33
C SER A 243 61.74 -0.32 11.26
N LYS A 244 61.30 0.18 10.10
CA LYS A 244 61.18 1.61 9.75
C LYS A 244 59.83 2.23 10.18
N ASP A 245 59.02 1.51 10.97
CA ASP A 245 57.71 1.95 11.45
C ASP A 245 57.81 2.70 12.80
N GLU A 246 56.82 3.54 13.11
CA GLU A 246 56.78 4.38 14.33
C GLU A 246 56.73 3.57 15.64
N VAL A 247 56.51 2.26 15.56
CA VAL A 247 56.35 1.33 16.70
C VAL A 247 57.43 0.24 16.70
N GLY A 248 58.50 0.42 15.92
CA GLY A 248 59.66 -0.47 15.88
C GLY A 248 59.66 -1.48 14.74
#